data_AF-A0A970HUS8-F1
#
_entry.id   AF-A0A970HUS8-F1
#
_cell.length_a   1.000
_cell.length_b   1.000
_cell.length_c   1.000
_cell.angle_alpha   90.00
_cell.angle_beta   90.00
_cell.angle_gamma   90.00
#
_symmetry.space_group_name_H-M   'P 1'
#
loop_
_entity.id
_entity.type
_entity.pdbx_description
1 polymer ?
#
loop_
_entity_poly.entity_id
_entity_poly.type
_entity_poly.pdbx_seq_one_letter_code
_entity_poly.pdbx_strand_id
1 'polypeptide(L)' 'QVDDFNAAYAKHKEMGCICYENPSMGIYFITDPDGYWLEIIPTRK' A
#
# COMPACT_ATOMS: atom_id res chain seq x y z
N GLN A 1 -5.70 -0.04 -7.36
CA GLN A 1 -5.67 -1.51 -7.15
C GLN A 1 -4.39 -2.03 -7.77
N VAL A 2 -3.79 -3.09 -7.22
CA VAL A 2 -2.54 -3.66 -7.73
C VAL A 2 -2.69 -5.16 -7.97
N ASP A 3 -2.12 -5.64 -9.07
CA ASP A 3 -2.19 -7.07 -9.43
C ASP A 3 -1.25 -7.92 -8.58
N ASP A 4 -0.03 -7.42 -8.31
CA ASP A 4 0.92 -8.03 -7.38
C ASP A 4 1.01 -7.19 -6.09
N PHE A 5 0.08 -7.46 -5.19
CA PHE A 5 0.00 -6.79 -3.89
C PHE A 5 1.24 -7.02 -3.03
N ASN A 6 1.85 -8.21 -3.08
CA ASN A 6 3.00 -8.56 -2.25
C ASN A 6 4.26 -7.83 -2.73
N ALA A 7 4.51 -7.79 -4.05
CA ALA A 7 5.63 -7.05 -4.60
C ALA A 7 5.50 -5.55 -4.35
N ALA A 8 4.30 -5.00 -4.52
CA ALA A 8 4.02 -3.59 -4.20
C ALA A 8 4.27 -3.31 -2.71
N TYR A 9 3.76 -4.15 -1.81
CA TYR A 9 3.95 -3.98 -0.37
C TYR A 9 5.44 -4.00 0.02
N ALA A 10 6.21 -4.98 -0.47
CA ALA A 10 7.65 -5.07 -0.19
C ALA A 10 8.41 -3.81 -0.62
N LYS A 11 8.12 -3.32 -1.84
CA LYS A 11 8.74 -2.09 -2.36
C LYS A 11 8.40 -0.87 -1.51
N HIS A 12 7.13 -0.65 -1.17
CA HIS A 12 6.74 0.51 -0.36
C HIS A 12 7.29 0.42 1.08
N LYS A 13 7.46 -0.79 1.60
CA LYS A 13 8.09 -1.03 2.89
C LYS A 13 9.58 -0.70 2.89
N GLU A 14 10.30 -1.09 1.83
CA GLU A 14 11.70 -0.71 1.62
C GLU A 14 11.86 0.81 1.47
N MET A 15 10.92 1.46 0.78
CA MET A 15 10.89 2.92 0.65
C MET A 15 10.51 3.65 1.95
N GLY A 16 10.03 2.94 2.97
CA GLY A 16 9.58 3.54 4.24
C GLY A 16 8.39 4.50 4.09
N CYS A 17 7.60 4.39 3.01
CA CYS A 17 6.50 5.31 2.72
C CYS A 17 5.12 4.81 3.17
N ILE A 18 5.05 3.61 3.77
CA ILE A 18 3.82 3.08 4.37
C ILE A 18 3.51 3.86 5.66
N CYS A 19 2.34 4.50 5.71
CA CYS A 19 1.91 5.30 6.85
C CYS A 19 0.86 4.60 7.73
N TYR A 20 0.14 3.62 7.17
CA TYR A 20 -0.86 2.84 7.90
C TYR A 20 -1.09 1.47 7.26
N GLU A 21 -1.32 0.45 8.07
CA GLU A 21 -1.56 -0.93 7.63
C GLU A 21 -2.86 -1.46 8.27
N ASN A 22 -3.72 -2.10 7.48
CA ASN A 22 -4.90 -2.82 7.98
C ASN A 22 -4.93 -4.25 7.42
N PRO A 23 -4.17 -5.18 8.03
CA PRO A 23 -4.09 -6.57 7.58
C PRO A 23 -5.44 -7.28 7.59
N SER A 24 -6.34 -6.93 8.51
CA SER A 24 -7.68 -7.53 8.60
C SER A 24 -8.52 -7.27 7.35
N MET A 25 -8.33 -6.12 6.71
CA MET A 25 -8.97 -5.78 5.43
C MET A 25 -8.09 -6.11 4.21
N GLY A 26 -6.83 -6.49 4.42
CA GLY A 26 -5.88 -6.75 3.33
C GLY A 26 -5.50 -5.50 2.56
N ILE A 27 -5.42 -4.34 3.23
CA ILE A 27 -5.10 -3.04 2.63
C ILE A 27 -3.98 -2.34 3.41
N TYR A 28 -3.30 -1.41 2.75
CA TYR A 28 -2.38 -0.48 3.40
C TYR A 28 -2.39 0.87 2.69
N PHE A 29 -1.84 1.88 3.35
CA PHE A 29 -1.77 3.24 2.84
C PHE A 29 -0.33 3.68 2.75
N ILE A 30 -0.03 4.43 1.70
CA ILE A 30 1.23 5.15 1.54
C ILE A 30 0.98 6.65 1.58
N THR A 31 1.97 7.40 2.02
CA THR A 31 1.97 8.86 1.90
C THR A 31 2.87 9.27 0.75
N ASP A 32 2.34 10.06 -0.18
CA ASP A 32 3.15 10.68 -1.24
C ASP A 32 3.91 11.92 -0.70
N PRO A 33 4.89 12.45 -1.44
CA PRO A 33 5.63 13.63 -1.01
C PRO A 33 4.77 14.90 -0.80
N ASP A 34 3.59 14.95 -1.44
CA ASP A 34 2.64 16.06 -1.33
C ASP A 34 1.72 15.92 -0.11
N GLY A 35 1.83 14.81 0.64
CA GLY A 35 1.09 14.53 1.87
C GLY A 35 -0.25 13.83 1.66
N TYR A 36 -0.57 13.41 0.44
CA TYR A 36 -1.77 12.62 0.15
C TYR A 36 -1.61 11.18 0.59
N TRP A 37 -2.73 10.60 1.06
CA TRP A 37 -2.80 9.20 1.42
C TRP A 37 -3.39 8.42 0.25
N LEU A 38 -2.61 7.47 -0.26
CA LEU A 38 -3.05 6.58 -1.31
C LEU A 38 -3.35 5.20 -0.71
N GLU A 39 -4.57 4.73 -0.97
CA GLU A 39 -4.99 3.38 -0.58
C GLU A 39 -4.47 2.36 -1.59
N ILE A 40 -3.72 1.39 -1.10
CA ILE A 40 -3.29 0.24 -1.89
C ILE A 40 -4.14 -0.97 -1.51
N ILE A 41 -4.89 -1.44 -2.50
CA ILE A 41 -5.77 -2.60 -2.41
C ILE A 41 -5.44 -3.61 -3.50
N PRO A 42 -5.56 -4.92 -3.24
CA PRO A 42 -5.38 -5.93 -4.27
C PRO A 42 -6.48 -5.82 -5.34
N THR A 43 -6.16 -6.17 -6.58
CA THR A 43 -7.18 -6.35 -7.62
C THR A 43 -8.14 -7.47 -7.19
N ARG A 44 -9.45 -7.19 -7.21
CA ARG A 44 -10.47 -8.25 -7.00
C ARG A 44 -10.44 -9.19 -8.21
N LYS A 45 -10.28 -10.49 -7.96
CA LYS A 45 -10.53 -11.52 -8.98
C LYS A 45 -12.00 -11.59 -9.33
#